data_AF-A0A131Z661-F1
#
_entry.id   AF-A0A131Z661-F1
#
_cell.length_a   1.000
_cell.length_b   1.000
_cell.length_c   1.000
_cell.angle_alpha   90.00
_cell.angle_beta   90.00
_cell.angle_gamma   90.00
#
_symmetry.space_group_name_H-M   'P 1'
#
loop_
_entity.id
_entity.type
_entity.pdbx_description
1 polymer ?
#
loop_
_entity_poly.entity_id
_entity_poly.type
_entity_poly.pdbx_seq_one_letter_code
_entity_poly.pdbx_strand_id
1 'polypeptide(L)'
;MHQFPHSQELLLMKFLILRQLDYAFQYKRVTLQAPLTGVPIQPGIFKGTYGTHGLELIQLEYIDNCTKLRASKLSGDPNVPSGQVTFEVVLQYSMVLTAQQQASISSLDAIEVRASDTPYNNVPTTPQPFRVPLGCHERFLEIPRTCIARYHGLGQVAGHGYTNPSFSRGHWVVFNEDLFGFLWLELLSLSMYHRVKEDLA
;
A
#
# COMPACT_ATOMS: atom_id res chain seq x y z
N MET A 1 33.82 -12.60 8.78
CA MET A 1 32.61 -12.56 9.62
C MET A 1 31.43 -12.85 8.72
N HIS A 2 30.60 -13.85 9.02
CA HIS A 2 29.34 -14.01 8.29
C HIS A 2 28.40 -12.88 8.72
N GLN A 3 28.07 -12.00 7.79
CA GLN A 3 27.06 -10.97 8.00
C GLN A 3 25.69 -11.67 7.98
N PHE A 4 24.91 -11.50 9.04
CA PHE A 4 23.56 -12.05 9.06
C PHE A 4 22.72 -11.35 7.97
N PRO A 5 21.82 -12.06 7.27
CA PRO A 5 20.85 -11.43 6.41
C PRO A 5 20.06 -10.37 7.20
N HIS A 6 19.92 -9.17 6.64
CA HIS A 6 19.27 -8.06 7.33
C HIS A 6 17.85 -8.38 7.85
N SER A 7 17.10 -9.22 7.13
CA SER A 7 15.79 -9.70 7.59
C SER A 7 15.86 -10.52 8.87
N GLN A 8 16.92 -11.29 9.10
CA GLN A 8 17.11 -12.07 10.33
C GLN A 8 17.46 -11.16 11.51
N GLU A 9 18.25 -10.12 11.28
CA GLU A 9 18.57 -9.10 12.31
C GLU A 9 17.29 -8.38 12.77
N LEU A 10 16.44 -7.97 11.82
CA LEU A 10 15.16 -7.32 12.12
C LEU A 10 14.22 -8.24 12.90
N LEU A 11 14.16 -9.52 12.55
CA LEU A 11 13.33 -10.51 13.26
C LEU A 11 13.83 -10.75 14.70
N LEU A 12 15.15 -10.87 14.89
CA LEU A 12 15.75 -11.02 16.21
C LEU A 12 15.47 -9.80 17.09
N MET A 13 15.62 -8.59 16.54
CA MET A 13 15.30 -7.35 17.25
C MET A 13 13.82 -7.31 17.66
N LYS A 14 12.89 -7.62 16.74
CA LYS A 14 11.46 -7.68 17.04
C LYS A 14 11.14 -8.69 18.15
N PHE A 15 11.77 -9.87 18.11
CA PHE A 15 11.60 -10.88 19.15
C PHE A 15 12.06 -10.39 20.53
N LEU A 16 13.26 -9.79 20.62
CA LEU A 16 13.81 -9.31 21.88
C LEU A 16 12.95 -8.19 22.50
N ILE A 17 12.48 -7.24 21.71
CA ILE A 17 11.60 -6.15 22.17
C ILE A 17 10.29 -6.72 22.72
N LEU A 18 9.63 -7.62 21.98
CA LEU A 18 8.38 -8.23 22.43
C LEU A 18 8.56 -9.04 23.72
N ARG A 19 9.70 -9.71 23.89
CA ARG A 19 10.02 -10.46 25.11
C ARG A 19 10.28 -9.57 26.32
N GLN A 20 10.88 -8.38 26.13
CA GLN A 20 11.10 -7.42 27.21
C GLN A 20 9.79 -6.89 27.80
N LEU A 21 8.74 -6.77 26.97
CA LEU A 21 7.43 -6.34 27.43
C LEU A 21 6.72 -7.40 28.28
N ASP A 22 7.22 -8.64 28.31
CA ASP A 22 6.64 -9.78 29.05
C ASP A 22 5.12 -9.92 28.90
N TYR A 23 4.63 -9.64 27.68
CA TYR A 23 3.21 -9.62 27.35
C TYR A 23 2.33 -8.60 28.12
N ALA A 24 2.94 -7.66 28.85
CA ALA A 24 2.26 -6.53 29.46
C ALA A 24 1.99 -5.45 28.41
N PHE A 25 0.81 -5.52 27.77
CA PHE A 25 0.42 -4.60 26.70
C PHE A 25 -0.66 -3.62 27.13
N GLN A 26 -0.58 -2.40 26.58
CA GLN A 26 -1.70 -1.48 26.54
C GLN A 26 -2.38 -1.60 25.18
N TYR A 27 -3.70 -1.78 25.20
CA TYR A 27 -4.50 -1.90 23.99
C TYR A 27 -5.25 -0.61 23.71
N LYS A 28 -5.26 -0.21 22.45
CA LYS A 28 -6.07 0.90 21.95
C LYS A 28 -7.11 0.35 20.98
N ARG A 29 -8.35 0.80 21.12
CA ARG A 29 -9.43 0.43 20.20
C ARG A 29 -9.12 0.96 18.80
N VAL A 30 -9.17 0.06 17.82
CA VAL A 30 -9.21 0.38 16.39
C VAL A 30 -10.67 0.42 15.96
N THR A 31 -11.06 1.44 15.20
CA THR A 31 -12.44 1.60 14.70
C THR A 31 -12.40 1.46 13.20
N LEU A 32 -13.23 0.58 12.63
CA LEU A 32 -13.32 0.39 11.19
C LEU A 32 -14.41 1.28 10.60
N GLN A 33 -14.13 1.87 9.44
CA GLN A 33 -15.12 2.61 8.68
C GLN A 33 -16.21 1.66 8.16
N ALA A 34 -17.47 2.10 8.25
CA ALA A 34 -18.60 1.36 7.69
C ALA A 34 -18.48 1.20 6.16
N PRO A 35 -19.14 0.21 5.56
CA PRO A 35 -19.17 0.05 4.10
C PRO A 35 -19.65 1.32 3.38
N LEU A 36 -19.07 1.59 2.22
CA LEU A 36 -19.33 2.79 1.42
C LEU A 36 -19.78 2.42 0.01
N THR A 37 -20.59 3.28 -0.60
CA THR A 37 -21.01 3.14 -2.01
C THR A 37 -20.14 3.99 -2.93
N GLY A 38 -19.88 3.50 -4.15
CA GLY A 38 -19.13 4.27 -5.16
C GLY A 38 -17.62 4.36 -4.91
N VAL A 39 -17.09 3.57 -3.97
CA VAL A 39 -15.65 3.49 -3.72
C VAL A 39 -14.98 2.40 -4.58
N PRO A 40 -13.69 2.55 -4.95
CA PRO A 40 -12.99 1.56 -5.78
C PRO A 40 -12.84 0.18 -5.12
N ILE A 41 -12.81 0.15 -3.78
CA ILE A 41 -12.71 -1.04 -2.93
C ILE A 41 -13.26 -0.68 -1.55
N GLN A 42 -13.91 -1.60 -0.83
CA GLN A 42 -14.42 -1.29 0.52
C GLN A 42 -13.27 -0.97 1.49
N PRO A 43 -13.49 -0.05 2.45
CA PRO A 43 -12.55 0.13 3.56
C PRO A 43 -12.38 -1.16 4.36
N GLY A 44 -11.35 -1.23 5.19
CA GLY A 44 -11.09 -2.41 6.03
C GLY A 44 -9.61 -2.70 6.26
N ILE A 45 -9.33 -3.89 6.77
CA ILE A 45 -7.98 -4.34 7.09
C ILE A 45 -7.39 -5.15 5.94
N PHE A 46 -6.13 -4.89 5.61
CA PHE A 46 -5.39 -5.61 4.59
C PHE A 46 -4.02 -6.05 5.10
N LYS A 47 -3.60 -7.24 4.67
CA LYS A 47 -2.25 -7.78 4.85
C LYS A 47 -1.39 -7.40 3.65
N GLY A 48 -0.37 -6.59 3.87
CA GLY A 48 0.54 -6.05 2.86
C GLY A 48 1.94 -6.63 2.91
N THR A 49 2.63 -6.69 1.77
CA THR A 49 4.07 -7.00 1.69
C THR A 49 4.94 -5.73 1.85
N TYR A 50 5.91 -5.77 2.76
CA TYR A 50 6.83 -4.68 3.08
C TYR A 50 8.31 -5.10 3.00
N GLY A 51 8.67 -5.74 1.89
CA GLY A 51 10.06 -6.08 1.58
C GLY A 51 10.72 -6.94 2.67
N THR A 52 11.87 -6.50 3.19
CA THR A 52 12.65 -7.18 4.24
C THR A 52 11.96 -7.20 5.61
N HIS A 53 10.97 -6.34 5.84
CA HIS A 53 10.20 -6.29 7.08
C HIS A 53 9.09 -7.36 7.12
N GLY A 54 8.81 -8.00 5.98
CA GLY A 54 7.84 -9.08 5.89
C GLY A 54 6.41 -8.57 5.64
N LEU A 55 5.46 -9.09 6.40
CA LEU A 55 4.04 -8.76 6.27
C LEU A 55 3.64 -7.76 7.35
N GLU A 56 2.84 -6.77 6.96
CA GLU A 56 2.24 -5.81 7.90
C GLU A 56 0.74 -5.69 7.63
N LEU A 57 -0.01 -5.43 8.69
CA LEU A 57 -1.44 -5.10 8.63
C LEU A 57 -1.61 -3.59 8.46
N ILE A 58 -2.50 -3.21 7.56
CA ILE A 58 -2.91 -1.82 7.37
C ILE A 58 -4.42 -1.70 7.44
N GLN A 59 -4.89 -0.53 7.84
CA GLN A 59 -6.27 -0.12 7.74
C GLN A 59 -6.42 0.88 6.59
N LEU A 60 -7.33 0.58 5.67
CA LEU A 60 -7.69 1.42 4.54
C LEU A 60 -9.00 2.15 4.84
N GLU A 61 -9.00 3.46 4.68
CA GLU A 61 -10.14 4.34 4.97
C GLU A 61 -10.28 5.42 3.90
N TYR A 62 -11.50 5.91 3.73
CA TYR A 62 -11.81 7.05 2.90
C TYR A 62 -12.10 8.29 3.76
N ILE A 63 -11.42 9.38 3.46
CA ILE A 63 -11.49 10.65 4.19
C ILE A 63 -11.87 11.78 3.23
N ASP A 64 -12.02 13.00 3.76
CA ASP A 64 -12.33 14.20 2.98
C ASP A 64 -13.58 14.01 2.09
N ASN A 65 -14.70 13.58 2.69
CA ASN A 65 -15.95 13.26 1.99
C ASN A 65 -15.76 12.23 0.86
N CYS A 66 -14.97 11.18 1.14
CA CYS A 66 -14.62 10.10 0.21
C CYS A 66 -13.81 10.52 -1.02
N THR A 67 -13.17 11.70 -1.00
CA THR A 67 -12.31 12.15 -2.11
C THR A 67 -10.87 11.69 -1.98
N LYS A 68 -10.45 11.24 -0.79
CA LYS A 68 -9.12 10.70 -0.53
C LYS A 68 -9.20 9.34 0.16
N LEU A 69 -8.25 8.50 -0.16
CA LEU A 69 -7.98 7.26 0.53
C LEU A 69 -6.72 7.39 1.36
N ARG A 70 -6.75 6.89 2.58
CA ARG A 70 -5.63 6.80 3.50
C ARG A 70 -5.47 5.35 3.93
N ALA A 71 -4.26 4.84 3.83
CA ALA A 71 -3.87 3.58 4.44
C ALA A 71 -2.92 3.85 5.61
N SER A 72 -3.25 3.33 6.78
CA SER A 72 -2.47 3.48 8.01
C SER A 72 -1.97 2.14 8.52
N LYS A 73 -0.74 2.08 9.02
CA LYS A 73 -0.13 0.88 9.60
C LYS A 73 -0.85 0.50 10.90
N LEU A 74 -1.47 -0.68 10.94
CA LEU A 74 -1.96 -1.29 12.19
C LEU A 74 -0.84 -2.04 12.89
N SER A 75 -0.08 -2.83 12.14
CA SER A 75 1.28 -3.23 12.53
C SER A 75 2.26 -2.42 11.71
N GLY A 76 3.46 -2.19 12.24
CA GLY A 76 4.47 -1.40 11.57
C GLY A 76 5.87 -1.93 11.82
N ASP A 77 6.79 -1.27 11.16
CA ASP A 77 8.20 -1.60 11.16
C ASP A 77 9.02 -0.41 11.72
N PRO A 78 10.33 -0.58 11.98
CA PRO A 78 11.17 0.50 12.51
C PRO A 78 11.27 1.72 11.59
N ASN A 79 10.96 1.59 10.30
CA ASN A 79 11.00 2.68 9.34
C ASN A 79 9.65 3.40 9.34
N VAL A 80 8.52 2.72 9.18
CA VAL A 80 7.18 3.30 9.28
C VAL A 80 6.38 2.56 10.37
N PRO A 81 6.29 3.12 11.58
CA PRO A 81 5.70 2.45 12.74
C PRO A 81 4.17 2.38 12.69
N SER A 82 3.60 1.56 13.57
CA SER A 82 2.14 1.47 13.76
C SER A 82 1.55 2.84 14.11
N GLY A 83 0.35 3.10 13.60
CA GLY A 83 -0.37 4.37 13.71
C GLY A 83 0.01 5.41 12.66
N GLN A 84 1.11 5.21 11.92
CA GLN A 84 1.49 6.11 10.83
C GLN A 84 0.80 5.77 9.53
N VAL A 85 0.62 6.79 8.69
CA VAL A 85 0.20 6.63 7.30
C VAL A 85 1.28 5.86 6.53
N THR A 86 0.87 4.86 5.75
CA THR A 86 1.76 4.17 4.81
C THR A 86 1.62 4.70 3.39
N PHE A 87 0.43 5.14 2.98
CA PHE A 87 0.22 5.84 1.72
C PHE A 87 -1.13 6.57 1.71
N GLU A 88 -1.21 7.63 0.90
CA GLU A 88 -2.44 8.37 0.60
C GLU A 88 -2.66 8.47 -0.90
N VAL A 89 -3.92 8.57 -1.29
CA VAL A 89 -4.36 8.68 -2.69
C VAL A 89 -5.48 9.70 -2.76
N VAL A 90 -5.37 10.67 -3.67
CA VAL A 90 -6.48 11.55 -4.01
C VAL A 90 -7.20 10.94 -5.21
N LEU A 91 -8.47 10.55 -5.04
CA LEU A 91 -9.19 9.73 -6.02
C LEU A 91 -9.47 10.46 -7.34
N GLN A 92 -9.38 11.80 -7.35
CA GLN A 92 -9.50 12.58 -8.58
C GLN A 92 -8.36 12.29 -9.57
N TYR A 93 -7.18 11.84 -9.13
CA TYR A 93 -6.04 11.59 -10.01
C TYR A 93 -5.97 10.11 -10.47
N SER A 94 -7.09 9.61 -10.98
CA SER A 94 -7.19 8.30 -11.63
C SER A 94 -6.55 8.30 -13.01
N MET A 95 -6.07 7.14 -13.49
CA MET A 95 -5.49 6.98 -14.82
C MET A 95 -5.91 5.66 -15.49
N VAL A 96 -5.91 5.68 -16.82
CA VAL A 96 -6.03 4.48 -17.67
C VAL A 96 -4.77 4.38 -18.51
N LEU A 97 -4.05 3.25 -18.40
CA LEU A 97 -2.77 3.05 -19.08
C LEU A 97 -2.81 1.85 -20.02
N THR A 98 -2.13 1.99 -21.16
CA THR A 98 -1.79 0.90 -22.07
C THR A 98 -0.65 0.05 -21.52
N ALA A 99 -0.45 -1.16 -22.07
CA ALA A 99 0.67 -2.02 -21.67
C ALA A 99 2.05 -1.41 -21.99
N GLN A 100 2.14 -0.55 -23.01
CA GLN A 100 3.36 0.12 -23.44
C GLN A 100 3.77 1.23 -22.48
N GLN A 101 2.80 2.03 -22.00
CA GLN A 101 3.06 3.08 -20.99
C GLN A 101 3.59 2.51 -19.66
N GLN A 102 3.36 1.23 -19.40
CA GLN A 102 3.76 0.54 -18.17
C GLN A 102 5.09 -0.23 -18.30
N ALA A 103 5.82 -0.09 -19.42
CA ALA A 103 6.99 -0.91 -19.69
C ALA A 103 8.15 -0.71 -18.70
N SER A 104 8.34 0.51 -18.18
CA SER A 104 9.41 0.87 -17.25
C SER A 104 8.93 1.89 -16.23
N ILE A 105 9.66 2.01 -15.11
CA ILE A 105 9.41 3.04 -14.10
C ILE A 105 9.56 4.44 -14.70
N SER A 106 10.55 4.67 -15.57
CA SER A 106 10.71 5.96 -16.25
C SER A 106 9.50 6.35 -17.10
N SER A 107 8.88 5.39 -17.81
CA SER A 107 7.66 5.64 -18.58
C SER A 107 6.48 5.99 -17.68
N LEU A 108 6.38 5.35 -16.51
CA LEU A 108 5.35 5.68 -15.53
C LEU A 108 5.59 7.05 -14.88
N ASP A 109 6.84 7.36 -14.59
CA ASP A 109 7.24 8.61 -13.93
C ASP A 109 6.99 9.85 -14.79
N ALA A 110 7.05 9.66 -16.11
CA ALA A 110 6.75 10.69 -17.11
C ALA A 110 5.24 10.91 -17.34
N ILE A 111 4.36 10.12 -16.72
CA ILE A 111 2.91 10.32 -16.82
C ILE A 111 2.53 11.57 -16.06
N GLU A 112 1.94 12.54 -16.75
CA GLU A 112 1.45 13.76 -16.13
C GLU A 112 0.30 13.49 -15.17
N VAL A 113 0.41 14.05 -13.96
CA VAL A 113 -0.66 14.01 -12.96
C VAL A 113 -1.74 14.99 -13.37
N ARG A 114 -2.86 14.47 -13.87
CA ARG A 114 -4.02 15.27 -14.28
C ARG A 114 -5.26 14.80 -13.55
N ALA A 115 -6.08 15.76 -13.13
CA ALA A 115 -7.40 15.46 -12.58
C ALA A 115 -8.25 14.76 -13.64
N SER A 116 -8.92 13.69 -13.24
CA SER A 116 -9.89 13.01 -14.08
C SER A 116 -11.16 13.85 -14.20
N ASP A 117 -11.69 13.93 -15.42
CA ASP A 117 -12.98 14.54 -15.70
C ASP A 117 -14.14 13.66 -15.21
N THR A 118 -13.89 12.36 -15.04
CA THR A 118 -14.86 11.42 -14.46
C THR A 118 -14.91 11.60 -12.93
N PRO A 119 -16.11 11.77 -12.35
CA PRO A 119 -16.28 11.77 -10.91
C PRO A 119 -15.73 10.48 -10.29
N TYR A 120 -15.07 10.57 -9.14
CA TYR A 120 -14.48 9.41 -8.45
C TYR A 120 -15.51 8.32 -8.08
N ASN A 121 -16.80 8.68 -7.97
CA ASN A 121 -17.89 7.73 -7.73
C ASN A 121 -18.32 6.93 -8.98
N ASN A 122 -17.79 7.28 -10.15
CA ASN A 122 -18.10 6.66 -11.45
C ASN A 122 -16.81 6.15 -12.12
N VAL A 123 -15.84 5.67 -11.33
CA VAL A 123 -14.61 5.10 -11.89
C VAL A 123 -14.98 3.95 -12.83
N PRO A 124 -14.49 3.96 -14.09
CA PRO A 124 -14.80 2.90 -15.04
C PRO A 124 -14.43 1.55 -14.45
N THR A 125 -15.42 0.68 -14.25
CA THR A 125 -15.19 -0.72 -13.82
C THR A 125 -14.59 -1.57 -14.93
N THR A 126 -14.38 -0.99 -16.12
CA THR A 126 -13.77 -1.67 -17.26
C THR A 126 -12.32 -2.02 -16.94
N PRO A 127 -11.94 -3.31 -16.97
CA PRO A 127 -10.57 -3.71 -16.72
C PRO A 127 -9.61 -3.05 -17.73
N GLN A 128 -8.51 -2.49 -17.20
CA GLN A 128 -7.39 -1.99 -17.98
C GLN A 128 -6.19 -2.94 -17.82
N PRO A 129 -5.27 -3.04 -18.80
CA PRO A 129 -4.11 -3.90 -18.68
C PRO A 129 -3.23 -3.46 -17.50
N PHE A 130 -2.67 -4.43 -16.80
CA PHE A 130 -1.67 -4.21 -15.77
C PHE A 130 -0.44 -5.04 -16.07
N ARG A 131 0.73 -4.42 -15.92
CA ARG A 131 2.01 -5.12 -15.87
C ARG A 131 2.91 -4.46 -14.85
N VAL A 132 3.73 -5.28 -14.22
CA VAL A 132 4.84 -4.79 -13.41
C VAL A 132 5.91 -4.22 -14.35
N PRO A 133 6.39 -2.99 -14.11
CA PRO A 133 7.46 -2.40 -14.91
C PRO A 133 8.76 -3.18 -14.79
N LEU A 134 9.58 -3.16 -15.84
CA LEU A 134 10.89 -3.80 -15.83
C LEU A 134 11.77 -3.24 -14.69
N GLY A 135 12.46 -4.14 -13.97
CA GLY A 135 13.37 -3.77 -12.88
C GLY A 135 12.68 -3.52 -11.54
N CYS A 136 11.37 -3.70 -11.45
CA CYS A 136 10.64 -3.60 -10.19
C CYS A 136 10.73 -4.91 -9.39
N HIS A 137 11.06 -4.82 -8.12
CA HIS A 137 11.08 -5.94 -7.19
C HIS A 137 9.65 -6.35 -6.83
N GLU A 138 9.34 -7.61 -7.08
CA GLU A 138 8.08 -8.25 -6.70
C GLU A 138 8.34 -9.45 -5.76
N ARG A 139 7.48 -9.62 -4.77
CA ARG A 139 7.54 -10.74 -3.81
C ARG A 139 6.24 -11.55 -3.80
N PHE A 140 5.46 -11.44 -4.87
CA PHE A 140 4.17 -12.09 -5.01
C PHE A 140 4.17 -12.96 -6.27
N LEU A 141 3.70 -14.21 -6.14
CA LEU A 141 3.89 -15.23 -7.19
C LEU A 141 2.92 -15.06 -8.37
N GLU A 142 1.72 -14.56 -8.14
CA GLU A 142 0.67 -14.46 -9.17
C GLU A 142 0.08 -13.06 -9.21
N ILE A 143 0.70 -12.17 -9.98
CA ILE A 143 0.24 -10.80 -10.12
C ILE A 143 -0.80 -10.73 -11.24
N PRO A 144 -2.02 -10.20 -10.98
CA PRO A 144 -3.04 -10.09 -12.01
C PRO A 144 -2.56 -9.23 -13.19
N ARG A 145 -2.95 -9.60 -14.42
CA ARG A 145 -2.56 -8.88 -15.65
C ARG A 145 -3.51 -7.76 -16.05
N THR A 146 -4.54 -7.52 -15.24
CA THR A 146 -5.51 -6.45 -15.42
C THR A 146 -5.85 -5.85 -14.07
N CYS A 147 -6.21 -4.58 -14.04
CA CYS A 147 -6.70 -3.89 -12.85
C CYS A 147 -8.00 -3.14 -13.19
N ILE A 148 -8.86 -2.92 -12.21
CA ILE A 148 -10.13 -2.20 -12.38
C ILE A 148 -9.96 -0.69 -12.16
N ALA A 149 -8.94 -0.27 -11.42
CA ALA A 149 -8.64 1.14 -11.22
C ALA A 149 -7.16 1.37 -10.92
N ARG A 150 -6.67 2.55 -11.27
CA ARG A 150 -5.29 2.98 -10.99
C ARG A 150 -5.25 4.47 -10.71
N TYR A 151 -4.47 4.88 -9.71
CA TYR A 151 -4.38 6.27 -9.25
C TYR A 151 -2.94 6.65 -8.95
N HIS A 152 -2.63 7.94 -9.07
CA HIS A 152 -1.41 8.49 -8.46
C HIS A 152 -1.57 8.48 -6.94
N GLY A 153 -0.52 8.08 -6.23
CA GLY A 153 -0.49 8.02 -4.79
C GLY A 153 0.85 8.50 -4.23
N LEU A 154 0.85 8.74 -2.93
CA LEU A 154 2.03 9.16 -2.16
C LEU A 154 2.25 8.15 -1.05
N GLY A 155 3.37 7.44 -1.11
CA GLY A 155 3.77 6.45 -0.12
C GLY A 155 4.70 7.05 0.93
N GLN A 156 4.44 6.83 2.20
CA GLN A 156 5.29 7.29 3.29
C GLN A 156 6.55 6.40 3.36
N VAL A 157 7.72 7.03 3.34
CA VAL A 157 9.02 6.41 3.57
C VAL A 157 9.75 7.16 4.68
N ALA A 158 10.67 6.46 5.35
CA ALA A 158 11.54 7.05 6.37
C ALA A 158 12.77 6.16 6.59
N GLY A 159 13.82 6.74 7.16
CA GLY A 159 14.95 6.00 7.70
C GLY A 159 14.58 5.22 8.97
N HIS A 160 15.50 4.38 9.43
CA HIS A 160 15.32 3.61 10.67
C HIS A 160 15.02 4.52 11.86
N GLY A 161 14.08 4.11 12.72
CA GLY A 161 13.59 4.93 13.83
C GLY A 161 12.64 6.05 13.38
N TYR A 162 11.95 5.87 12.25
CA TYR A 162 11.10 6.89 11.61
C TYR A 162 11.82 8.23 11.40
N THR A 163 13.08 8.17 10.97
CA THR A 163 13.92 9.36 10.79
C THR A 163 13.71 9.98 9.41
N ASN A 164 13.64 11.32 9.36
CA ASN A 164 13.41 12.11 8.14
C ASN A 164 12.25 11.58 7.27
N PRO A 165 11.03 11.47 7.81
CA PRO A 165 9.89 10.94 7.08
C PRO A 165 9.53 11.84 5.89
N SER A 166 9.28 11.23 4.74
CA SER A 166 8.86 11.93 3.52
C SER A 166 7.87 11.09 2.71
N PHE A 167 7.18 11.73 1.77
CA PHE A 167 6.34 11.04 0.80
C PHE A 167 7.10 10.81 -0.51
N SER A 168 7.02 9.58 -1.00
CA SER A 168 7.56 9.12 -2.27
C SER A 168 6.41 8.85 -3.25
N ARG A 169 6.63 9.12 -4.54
CA ARG A 169 5.59 8.89 -5.56
C ARG A 169 5.32 7.41 -5.77
N GLY A 170 4.05 7.08 -5.95
CA GLY A 170 3.62 5.72 -6.24
C GLY A 170 2.32 5.67 -7.03
N HIS A 171 1.94 4.46 -7.43
CA HIS A 171 0.64 4.20 -8.05
C HIS A 171 -0.12 3.22 -7.17
N TRP A 172 -1.34 3.59 -6.79
CA TRP A 172 -2.28 2.65 -6.18
C TRP A 172 -3.06 1.94 -7.28
N VAL A 173 -3.09 0.61 -7.24
CA VAL A 173 -3.62 -0.25 -8.30
C VAL A 173 -4.63 -1.21 -7.69
N VAL A 174 -5.89 -1.09 -8.08
CA VAL A 174 -6.96 -1.95 -7.55
C VAL A 174 -7.23 -3.08 -8.54
N PHE A 175 -7.07 -4.33 -8.10
CA PHE A 175 -7.28 -5.50 -8.95
C PHE A 175 -8.71 -6.03 -8.82
N ASN A 176 -9.19 -6.13 -7.59
CA ASN A 176 -10.56 -6.51 -7.24
C ASN A 176 -10.88 -6.08 -5.80
N GLU A 177 -12.04 -6.49 -5.28
CA GLU A 177 -12.54 -6.12 -3.95
C GLU A 177 -11.65 -6.60 -2.77
N ASP A 178 -10.79 -7.58 -3.00
CA ASP A 178 -9.95 -8.19 -1.96
C ASP A 178 -8.46 -7.99 -2.20
N LEU A 179 -8.07 -7.40 -3.34
CA LEU A 179 -6.68 -7.34 -3.79
C LEU A 179 -6.36 -6.02 -4.45
N PHE A 180 -5.34 -5.35 -3.92
CA PHE A 180 -4.74 -4.17 -4.54
C PHE A 180 -3.21 -4.19 -4.38
N GLY A 181 -2.54 -3.33 -5.12
CA GLY A 181 -1.11 -3.09 -5.02
C GLY A 181 -0.78 -1.61 -4.84
N PHE A 182 0.38 -1.34 -4.26
CA PHE A 182 1.01 -0.02 -4.29
C PHE A 182 2.39 -0.15 -4.93
N LEU A 183 2.55 0.48 -6.10
CA LEU A 183 3.79 0.50 -6.85
C LEU A 183 4.61 1.72 -6.42
N TRP A 184 5.72 1.48 -5.74
CA TRP A 184 6.65 2.50 -5.26
C TRP A 184 7.64 2.85 -6.38
N LEU A 185 7.54 4.05 -6.96
CA LEU A 185 8.34 4.40 -8.13
C LEU A 185 9.82 4.57 -7.78
N GLU A 186 10.14 5.27 -6.70
CA GLU A 186 11.53 5.52 -6.30
C GLU A 186 12.19 4.29 -5.66
N LEU A 187 11.40 3.42 -5.01
CA LEU A 187 11.90 2.19 -4.41
C LEU A 187 11.97 1.02 -5.40
N LEU A 188 11.50 1.21 -6.64
CA LEU A 188 11.40 0.18 -7.67
C LEU A 188 10.76 -1.10 -7.12
N SER A 189 9.64 -0.98 -6.41
CA SER A 189 9.06 -2.10 -5.65
C SER A 189 7.54 -2.12 -5.77
N LEU A 190 6.95 -3.31 -5.80
CA LEU A 190 5.50 -3.51 -5.74
C LEU A 190 5.12 -4.18 -4.42
N SER A 191 4.36 -3.46 -3.60
CA SER A 191 3.68 -4.01 -2.43
C SER A 191 2.29 -4.53 -2.83
N MET A 192 1.94 -5.74 -2.39
CA MET A 192 0.63 -6.37 -2.65
C MET A 192 -0.14 -6.52 -1.34
N TYR A 193 -1.45 -6.26 -1.39
CA TYR A 193 -2.32 -6.18 -0.23
C TYR A 193 -3.56 -7.05 -0.41
N HIS A 194 -3.78 -7.98 0.51
CA HIS A 194 -4.95 -8.86 0.53
C HIS A 194 -5.87 -8.51 1.69
N ARG A 195 -7.17 -8.46 1.44
CA ARG A 195 -8.17 -8.22 2.48
C ARG A 195 -8.11 -9.32 3.54
N VAL A 196 -8.14 -8.90 4.80
CA VAL A 196 -8.37 -9.79 5.96
C VAL A 196 -9.85 -10.17 5.95
N LYS A 197 -10.15 -11.47 5.93
CA LYS A 197 -11.52 -12.01 5.79
C LYS A 197 -12.05 -12.63 7.08
N GLU A 198 -11.20 -12.73 8.07
CA GLU A 198 -11.53 -13.18 9.40
C GLU A 198 -12.60 -12.28 10.01
N ASP A 199 -13.56 -12.90 10.72
CA ASP A 199 -14.57 -12.16 11.44
C ASP A 199 -13.94 -11.44 12.64
N LEU A 200 -14.20 -10.15 12.76
CA LEU A 200 -13.65 -9.27 13.80
C LEU A 200 -14.72 -8.84 14.82
N ALA A 201 -15.88 -9.51 14.81
CA ALA A 201 -17.01 -9.30 15.72
C ALA A 201 -16.76 -9.82 17.14
#